data_AF-A0A2V8VU48-F1
#
_entry.id   AF-A0A2V8VU48-F1
#
_cell.length_a   1.000
_cell.length_b   1.000
_cell.length_c   1.000
_cell.angle_alpha   90.00
_cell.angle_beta   90.00
_cell.angle_gamma   90.00
#
_symmetry.space_group_name_H-M   'P 1'
#
loop_
_entity.id
_entity.type
_entity.pdbx_description
1 polymer ?
#
loop_
_entity_poly.entity_id
_entity_poly.type
_entity_poly.pdbx_seq_one_letter_code
_entity_poly.pdbx_strand_id
1 'polypeptide(L)'
;MLNTKGNRITYFGHSTFSLTTPSGQVALIDPWVTTNPWRPDALKKLARLDAIFLTHAHTDHLGDLLALAKQFKPKIAAIFETCL
;
A
#
# COMPACT_ATOMS: atom_id res chain seq x y z
N MET A 1 7.72 14.46 18.76
CA MET A 1 6.59 13.64 18.27
C MET A 1 6.37 13.93 16.79
N LEU A 2 6.04 12.91 16.00
CA LEU A 2 5.78 13.05 14.56
C LEU A 2 4.51 13.89 14.33
N ASN A 3 4.59 14.98 13.55
CA ASN A 3 3.41 15.76 13.14
C ASN A 3 3.00 15.34 11.73
N THR A 4 1.94 14.54 11.62
CA THR A 4 1.46 14.01 10.34
C THR A 4 0.46 14.94 9.63
N LYS A 5 0.20 16.14 10.15
CA LYS A 5 -0.76 17.11 9.58
C LYS A 5 -2.15 16.49 9.31
N GLY A 6 -2.61 15.62 10.22
CA GLY A 6 -3.91 14.94 10.13
C GLY A 6 -3.91 13.65 9.28
N ASN A 7 -2.80 13.30 8.64
CA ASN A 7 -2.67 12.01 7.97
C ASN A 7 -2.49 10.89 9.00
N ARG A 8 -3.07 9.72 8.71
CA ARG A 8 -2.84 8.49 9.47
C ARG A 8 -1.89 7.59 8.71
N ILE A 9 -0.86 7.13 9.38
CA ILE A 9 0.10 6.15 8.85
C ILE A 9 -0.12 4.85 9.63
N THR A 10 -0.28 3.75 8.94
CA THR A 10 -0.39 2.43 9.55
C THR A 10 0.65 1.50 8.96
N TYR A 11 1.48 0.92 9.83
CA TYR A 11 2.50 -0.03 9.45
C TYR A 11 1.90 -1.44 9.39
N PHE A 12 2.03 -2.12 8.24
CA PHE A 12 1.46 -3.44 8.00
C PHE A 12 2.49 -4.58 8.11
N GLY A 13 3.77 -4.23 8.35
CA GLY A 13 4.89 -5.18 8.39
C GLY A 13 5.81 -5.05 7.17
N HIS A 14 7.07 -5.44 7.35
CA HIS A 14 8.12 -5.32 6.33
C HIS A 14 8.28 -3.89 5.81
N SER A 15 7.93 -3.63 4.55
CA SER A 15 7.97 -2.32 3.91
C SER A 15 6.56 -1.81 3.55
N THR A 16 5.52 -2.52 4.00
CA THR A 16 4.13 -2.20 3.67
C THR A 16 3.57 -1.16 4.62
N PHE A 17 3.15 -0.02 4.08
CA PHE A 17 2.49 1.06 4.82
C PHE A 17 1.17 1.43 4.17
N SER A 18 0.18 1.73 4.99
CA SER A 18 -1.04 2.40 4.56
C SER A 18 -1.03 3.86 4.99
N LEU A 19 -1.37 4.75 4.06
CA LEU A 19 -1.50 6.18 4.30
C LEU A 19 -2.97 6.55 4.11
N THR A 20 -3.60 7.15 5.13
CA THR A 20 -4.94 7.73 5.01
C THR A 20 -4.87 9.24 5.17
N THR A 21 -5.36 9.99 4.20
CA THR A 21 -5.42 11.47 4.25
C THR A 21 -6.62 11.94 5.10
N PRO A 22 -6.64 13.22 5.53
CA PRO A 22 -7.82 13.82 6.16
C PRO A 22 -9.10 13.76 5.30
N SER A 23 -8.95 13.78 3.97
CA SER A 23 -10.05 13.62 3.02
C SER A 23 -10.54 12.17 2.85
N GLY A 24 -9.91 11.22 3.54
CA GLY A 24 -10.27 9.80 3.49
C GLY A 24 -9.69 9.03 2.30
N GLN A 25 -8.76 9.61 1.55
CA GLN A 25 -8.04 8.89 0.49
C GLN A 25 -7.04 7.94 1.11
N VAL A 26 -6.88 6.76 0.51
CA VAL A 26 -6.03 5.68 1.00
C VAL A 26 -4.98 5.34 -0.04
N ALA A 27 -3.72 5.31 0.37
CA ALA A 27 -2.62 4.80 -0.43
C ALA A 27 -1.90 3.65 0.27
N LEU A 28 -1.27 2.77 -0.52
CA LEU A 28 -0.30 1.79 -0.03
C LEU A 28 1.09 2.11 -0.56
N ILE A 29 2.10 1.83 0.27
CA ILE A 29 3.49 1.69 -0.15
C ILE A 29 3.81 0.19 -0.09
N ASP A 30 4.43 -0.34 -1.15
CA ASP A 30 4.93 -1.73 -1.26
C ASP A 30 3.90 -2.78 -0.79
N PRO A 31 2.86 -3.07 -1.60
CA PRO A 31 1.64 -3.73 -1.16
C PRO A 31 1.79 -5.26 -0.99
N TRP A 32 2.68 -5.72 -0.13
CA TRP A 32 2.76 -7.11 0.33
C TRP A 32 1.77 -7.35 1.49
N VAL A 33 0.57 -7.77 1.12
CA VAL A 33 -0.65 -7.66 1.92
C VAL A 33 -1.21 -9.04 2.29
N THR A 34 -1.31 -10.00 1.37
CA THR A 34 -1.97 -11.28 1.63
C THR A 34 -1.05 -12.32 2.26
N THR A 35 0.20 -12.37 1.80
CA THR A 35 1.18 -13.40 2.20
C THR A 35 2.24 -12.88 3.16
N ASN A 36 2.17 -11.62 3.58
CA ASN A 36 3.06 -11.07 4.60
C ASN A 36 2.78 -11.73 5.97
N PRO A 37 3.71 -12.52 6.53
CA PRO A 37 3.48 -13.31 7.74
C PRO A 37 3.32 -12.46 9.00
N TRP A 38 3.79 -11.21 8.98
CA TRP A 38 3.70 -10.28 10.10
C TRP A 38 2.38 -9.51 10.14
N ARG A 39 1.56 -9.62 9.10
CA ARG A 39 0.43 -8.72 8.95
C ARG A 39 -0.76 -9.13 9.82
N PRO A 40 -1.26 -8.23 10.68
CA PRO A 40 -2.46 -8.49 11.48
C PRO A 40 -3.69 -8.79 10.63
N ASP A 41 -4.48 -9.81 11.02
CA ASP A 41 -5.71 -10.20 10.32
C ASP A 41 -6.72 -9.06 10.17
N ALA A 42 -6.79 -8.19 11.18
CA ALA A 42 -7.67 -7.02 11.19
C ALA A 42 -7.39 -6.05 10.02
N LEU A 43 -6.18 -6.06 9.47
CA LEU A 43 -5.80 -5.19 8.37
C LEU A 43 -6.15 -5.82 7.03
N LYS A 44 -6.51 -7.12 6.95
CA LYS A 44 -6.63 -7.89 5.70
C LYS A 44 -7.62 -7.37 4.67
N LYS A 45 -8.59 -6.54 5.08
CA LYS A 45 -9.58 -5.96 4.18
C LYS A 45 -9.35 -4.46 4.03
N LEU A 46 -9.24 -4.01 2.79
CA LEU A 46 -9.26 -2.59 2.43
C LEU A 46 -10.64 -2.25 1.90
N ALA A 47 -11.26 -1.20 2.44
CA ALA A 47 -12.53 -0.69 1.92
C ALA A 47 -12.34 0.23 0.70
N ARG A 48 -11.14 0.82 0.58
CA ARG A 48 -10.76 1.81 -0.43
C ARG A 48 -9.26 1.75 -0.66
N LEU A 49 -8.84 1.97 -1.90
CA LEU A 49 -7.45 2.13 -2.29
C LEU A 49 -7.38 3.05 -3.51
N ASP A 50 -6.83 4.25 -3.33
CA ASP A 50 -6.75 5.29 -4.36
C ASP A 50 -5.39 5.33 -5.05
N ALA A 51 -4.32 4.94 -4.35
CA ALA A 51 -2.97 4.94 -4.90
C ALA A 51 -2.10 3.80 -4.39
N ILE A 52 -1.14 3.37 -5.21
CA ILE A 52 -0.05 2.48 -4.82
C ILE A 52 1.27 3.14 -5.23
N PHE A 53 2.21 3.19 -4.29
CA PHE A 53 3.59 3.58 -4.51
C PHE A 53 4.46 2.33 -4.39
N LEU A 54 5.16 1.97 -5.46
CA LEU A 54 6.04 0.80 -5.48
C LEU A 54 7.49 1.25 -5.57
N THR A 55 8.31 0.84 -4.60
CA THR A 55 9.73 1.20 -4.56
C THR A 55 10.56 0.42 -5.57
N HIS A 56 10.36 -0.91 -5.65
CA HIS A 56 11.00 -1.82 -6.60
C HIS A 56 10.22 -3.14 -6.71
N ALA A 57 10.58 -4.00 -7.67
CA ALA A 57 9.79 -5.18 -8.05
C ALA A 57 10.23 -6.51 -7.41
N HIS A 58 10.89 -6.50 -6.26
CA HIS A 58 11.04 -7.74 -5.49
C HIS A 58 9.69 -8.19 -4.95
N THR A 59 9.52 -9.50 -4.78
CA THR A 59 8.21 -10.11 -4.48
C THR A 59 7.61 -9.66 -3.15
N ASP A 60 8.45 -9.33 -2.18
CA ASP A 60 8.12 -8.79 -0.85
C ASP A 60 7.75 -7.29 -0.86
N HIS A 61 7.88 -6.63 -2.02
CA HIS A 61 7.44 -5.24 -2.26
C HIS A 61 6.30 -5.16 -3.26
N LEU A 62 6.42 -5.84 -4.41
CA LEU A 62 5.36 -5.93 -5.42
C LEU A 62 4.12 -6.61 -4.86
N GLY A 63 4.30 -7.73 -4.14
CA GLY A 63 3.26 -8.44 -3.43
C GLY A 63 1.95 -8.59 -4.22
N ASP A 64 0.90 -7.99 -3.68
CA ASP A 64 -0.48 -8.09 -4.16
C ASP A 64 -0.88 -6.99 -5.14
N LEU A 65 0.07 -6.19 -5.63
CA LEU A 65 -0.21 -5.02 -6.46
C LEU A 65 -1.18 -5.34 -7.60
N LEU A 66 -0.94 -6.42 -8.35
CA LEU A 66 -1.79 -6.79 -9.49
C LEU A 66 -3.22 -7.14 -9.09
N ALA A 67 -3.40 -7.85 -7.98
CA ALA A 67 -4.73 -8.21 -7.47
C ALA A 67 -5.48 -6.96 -6.99
N LEU A 68 -4.79 -6.09 -6.24
CA LEU A 68 -5.33 -4.82 -5.75
C LEU A 68 -5.64 -3.84 -6.89
N ALA A 69 -4.80 -3.82 -7.93
CA ALA A 69 -5.01 -2.98 -9.10
C ALA A 69 -6.30 -3.37 -9.85
N LYS A 70 -6.55 -4.67 -10.01
CA LYS A 70 -7.79 -5.18 -10.59
C LYS A 70 -9.01 -4.85 -9.75
N GLN A 71 -8.90 -4.95 -8.42
CA GLN A 71 -10.02 -4.74 -7.50
C GLN A 71 -10.40 -3.26 -7.37
N PHE A 72 -9.42 -2.37 -7.18
CA PHE A 72 -9.67 -0.97 -6.79
C PHE A 72 -9.36 0.06 -7.87
N LYS A 73 -8.65 -0.31 -8.94
CA LYS A 73 -8.19 0.60 -10.00
C LYS A 73 -7.47 1.86 -9.45
N PRO A 74 -6.50 1.72 -8.53
CA PRO A 74 -5.76 2.84 -7.97
C PRO A 74 -4.84 3.47 -9.03
N LYS A 75 -4.41 4.71 -8.78
CA LYS A 75 -3.25 5.27 -9.48
C LYS A 75 -1.98 4.55 -8.99
N ILE A 76 -1.10 4.18 -9.90
CA ILE A 76 0.14 3.47 -9.56
C ILE A 76 1.32 4.36 -9.94
N ALA A 77 2.24 4.54 -9.01
CA ALA A 77 3.52 5.21 -9.24
C ALA A 77 4.65 4.26 -8.84
N ALA A 78 5.56 4.02 -9.76
CA ALA A 78 6.77 3.22 -9.54
C ALA A 78 7.92 3.77 -10.39
N ILE A 79 9.09 3.14 -10.28
CA ILE A 79 10.24 3.45 -11.14
C ILE A 79 9.96 3.04 -12.59
N PHE A 80 10.70 3.64 -13.53
CA PHE A 80 10.45 3.46 -14.95
C PHE A 80 10.49 1.97 -15.36
N GLU A 81 11.46 1.22 -14.85
CA GLU A 81 11.70 -0.18 -15.16
C GLU A 81 10.55 -1.11 -14.73
N THR A 82 9.72 -0.69 -13.76
CA THR A 82 8.62 -1.49 -13.23
C THR A 82 7.24 -1.01 -13.70
N CYS A 83 7.16 0.19 -14.27
CA CYS A 83 5.93 0.78 -14.81
C CYS A 83 5.71 0.54 -16.32
N LEU A 84 6.65 -0.12 -17.00
CA LEU A 84 6.53 -0.52 -18.42
C LEU A 84 5.55 -1.68 -18.62
#